data_AF-A0A9E3EWN4-F1
#
_entry.id   AF-A0A9E3EWN4-F1
#
_cell.length_a   1.000
_cell.length_b   1.000
_cell.length_c   1.000
_cell.angle_alpha   90.00
_cell.angle_beta   90.00
_cell.angle_gamma   90.00
#
_symmetry.space_group_name_H-M   'P 1'
#
loop_
_entity.id
_entity.type
_entity.pdbx_description
1 polymer ?
#
loop_
_entity_poly.entity_id
_entity_poly.type
_entity_poly.pdbx_seq_one_letter_code
_entity_poly.pdbx_strand_id
1 'polypeptide(L)'
;SLVEGSTLVLLLFVAVPLKHLGGWPAASSVLGPVHGLAFLFYVWTAIETASGGGWTRREVARLLLVAFVPFGGFANLPFIQRKAACLA
;
A
#
# COMPACT_ATOMS: atom_id res chain seq x y z
N SER A 1 5.30 1.91 1.21
CA SER A 1 5.87 0.69 1.81
C SER A 1 5.74 -0.47 0.86
N LEU A 2 6.81 -1.26 0.66
CA LEU A 2 6.76 -2.49 -0.15
C LEU A 2 5.82 -3.56 0.44
N VAL A 3 5.69 -3.58 1.77
CA VAL A 3 4.87 -4.55 2.53
C VAL A 3 3.36 -4.40 2.27
N GLU A 4 2.85 -3.18 2.21
CA GLU A 4 1.44 -2.92 1.93
C GLU A 4 1.10 -3.33 0.49
N GLY A 5 1.91 -2.90 -0.48
CA GLY A 5 1.73 -3.29 -1.88
C GLY A 5 1.85 -4.80 -2.11
N SER A 6 2.77 -5.50 -1.44
CA SER A 6 2.89 -6.96 -1.55
C SER A 6 1.72 -7.70 -0.91
N THR A 7 1.24 -7.25 0.26
CA THR A 7 0.06 -7.85 0.93
C THR A 7 -1.23 -7.66 0.13
N LEU A 8 -1.40 -6.51 -0.55
CA LEU A 8 -2.55 -6.27 -1.43
C LEU A 8 -2.53 -7.19 -2.66
N VAL A 9 -1.35 -7.38 -3.27
CA VAL A 9 -1.18 -8.31 -4.40
C VAL A 9 -1.45 -9.75 -3.97
N LEU A 10 -0.92 -10.19 -2.82
CA LEU A 10 -1.20 -11.52 -2.28
C LEU A 10 -2.69 -11.71 -1.97
N LEU A 11 -3.36 -10.69 -1.42
CA LEU A 11 -4.78 -10.75 -1.14
C LEU A 11 -5.60 -10.91 -2.43
N LEU A 12 -5.29 -10.14 -3.48
CA LEU A 12 -6.04 -10.15 -4.73
C LEU A 12 -5.77 -11.40 -5.58
N PHE A 13 -4.52 -11.83 -5.69
CA PHE A 13 -4.12 -12.92 -6.61
C PHE A 13 -4.00 -14.28 -5.93
N VAL A 14 -3.97 -14.35 -4.60
CA VAL A 14 -3.95 -15.62 -3.86
C VAL A 14 -5.24 -15.80 -3.07
N ALA A 15 -5.58 -14.88 -2.18
CA ALA A 15 -6.72 -15.08 -1.28
C ALA A 15 -8.07 -15.13 -2.01
N VAL A 16 -8.27 -14.28 -3.03
CA VAL A 16 -9.53 -14.25 -3.80
C VAL A 16 -9.71 -15.52 -4.65
N PRO A 17 -8.73 -15.99 -5.44
CA PRO A 17 -8.85 -17.27 -6.15
C PRO A 17 -9.05 -18.45 -5.20
N LEU A 18 -8.33 -18.50 -4.08
CA LEU A 18 -8.45 -19.60 -3.11
C LEU A 18 -9.82 -19.65 -2.45
N LYS A 19 -10.42 -18.48 -2.19
CA LYS A 19 -11.78 -18.35 -1.65
C LYS A 19 -12.84 -18.83 -2.64
N HIS A 20 -12.76 -18.41 -3.90
CA HIS A 20 -13.83 -18.63 -4.88
C HIS A 20 -13.68 -19.91 -5.71
N LEU A 21 -12.44 -20.32 -6.03
CA LEU A 21 -12.15 -21.52 -6.82
C LEU A 21 -11.78 -22.71 -5.94
N GLY A 22 -11.08 -22.47 -4.83
CA GLY A 22 -10.60 -23.51 -3.92
C GLY A 22 -11.53 -23.82 -2.74
N GLY A 23 -12.62 -23.06 -2.58
CA GLY A 23 -13.57 -23.23 -1.47
C GLY A 23 -12.96 -22.97 -0.08
N TRP A 24 -11.81 -22.28 0.00
CA TRP A 24 -11.08 -22.09 1.26
C TRP A 24 -11.10 -20.60 1.70
N PRO A 25 -12.17 -20.16 2.40
CA PRO A 25 -12.34 -18.75 2.76
C PRO A 25 -11.34 -18.25 3.81
N ALA A 26 -10.73 -19.17 4.56
CA ALA A 26 -9.79 -18.86 5.64
C ALA A 26 -8.60 -17.97 5.20
N ALA A 27 -8.11 -18.15 3.97
CA ALA A 27 -7.02 -17.34 3.44
C ALA A 27 -7.37 -15.84 3.37
N SER A 28 -8.60 -15.50 2.94
CA SER A 28 -9.07 -14.12 2.92
C SER A 28 -9.31 -13.54 4.31
N SER A 29 -9.74 -14.38 5.26
CA SER A 29 -9.96 -13.98 6.65
C SER A 29 -8.68 -13.65 7.41
N VAL A 30 -7.54 -14.23 7.01
CA VAL A 30 -6.23 -13.90 7.59
C VAL A 30 -5.55 -12.78 6.81
N LEU A 31 -5.51 -12.86 5.47
CA LEU A 31 -4.82 -11.85 4.66
C LEU A 31 -5.51 -10.48 4.71
N GLY A 32 -6.83 -10.42 4.88
CA GLY A 32 -7.59 -9.17 5.00
C GLY A 32 -7.10 -8.28 6.16
N PRO A 33 -7.14 -8.76 7.41
CA PRO A 33 -6.61 -8.04 8.56
C PRO A 33 -5.11 -7.72 8.45
N VAL A 34 -4.30 -8.64 7.93
CA VAL A 34 -2.86 -8.42 7.73
C VAL A 34 -2.61 -7.25 6.77
N HIS A 35 -3.31 -7.23 5.64
CA HIS A 35 -3.24 -6.12 4.70
C HIS A 35 -3.78 -4.81 5.31
N GLY A 36 -4.92 -4.86 6.01
CA GLY A 36 -5.50 -3.69 6.68
C GLY A 36 -4.54 -3.04 7.68
N LEU A 37 -3.84 -3.84 8.48
CA LEU A 37 -2.79 -3.37 9.40
C LEU A 37 -1.62 -2.75 8.64
N ALA A 38 -1.14 -3.39 7.58
CA ALA A 38 -0.06 -2.84 6.74
C ALA A 38 -0.46 -1.51 6.08
N PHE A 39 -1.72 -1.38 5.67
CA PHE A 39 -2.28 -0.14 5.10
C PHE A 39 -2.36 0.98 6.13
N LEU A 40 -2.81 0.70 7.36
CA LEU A 40 -2.83 1.69 8.44
C LEU A 40 -1.41 2.20 8.76
N PHE A 41 -0.43 1.29 8.84
CA PHE A 41 0.97 1.67 9.01
C PHE A 41 1.47 2.55 7.85
N TYR A 42 1.12 2.21 6.61
CA TYR A 42 1.45 3.03 5.46
C TYR A 42 0.86 4.44 5.58
N VAL A 43 -0.42 4.57 5.90
CA VAL A 43 -1.08 5.89 6.07
C VAL A 43 -0.42 6.69 7.17
N TRP A 44 -0.10 6.07 8.31
CA TRP A 44 0.63 6.72 9.41
C TRP A 44 1.96 7.31 8.93
N THR A 45 2.80 6.49 8.29
CA THR A 45 4.11 6.94 7.77
C THR A 45 3.97 8.02 6.69
N ALA A 46 2.92 7.96 5.86
CA ALA A 46 2.66 8.98 4.85
C ALA A 46 2.26 10.33 5.48
N ILE A 47 1.46 10.32 6.55
CA ILE A 47 1.09 11.53 7.29
C ILE A 47 2.32 12.12 7.98
N GLU A 48 3.12 11.29 8.66
CA GLU A 48 4.35 11.73 9.32
C GLU A 48 5.31 12.39 8.32
N THR A 49 5.54 11.73 7.17
CA THR A 49 6.38 12.25 6.09
C THR A 49 5.85 13.58 5.51
N ALA A 50 4.54 13.67 5.29
CA ALA A 50 3.91 14.88 4.76
C ALA A 50 3.96 16.04 5.77
N SER A 51 3.89 15.74 7.06
CA SER A 51 3.94 16.71 8.15
C SER A 51 5.33 17.32 8.32
N GLY A 52 6.38 16.60 7.91
CA GLY A 52 7.76 17.10 7.85
C GLY A 52 8.02 18.20 6.80
N GLY A 53 7.04 18.54 5.95
CA GLY A 53 7.17 19.57 4.92
C GLY A 53 7.87 19.07 3.64
N GLY A 54 7.88 19.89 2.59
CA GLY A 54 8.45 19.53 1.27
C GLY A 54 7.54 18.73 0.34
N TRP A 55 6.33 18.38 0.79
CA TRP A 55 5.31 17.66 0.02
C TRP A 55 4.11 18.55 -0.27
N THR A 56 3.64 18.54 -1.52
CA THR A 56 2.40 19.25 -1.89
C THR A 56 1.18 18.38 -1.58
N ARG A 57 0.02 19.01 -1.33
CA ARG A 57 -1.24 18.28 -1.10
C ARG A 57 -1.61 17.31 -2.23
N ARG A 58 -1.28 17.66 -3.48
CA ARG A 58 -1.48 16.79 -4.65
C ARG A 58 -0.64 15.52 -4.58
N GLU A 59 0.58 15.61 -4.07
CA GLU A 59 1.49 14.47 -3.95
C GLU A 59 1.05 13.54 -2.83
N VAL A 60 0.63 14.09 -1.69
CA VAL A 60 0.04 13.30 -0.61
C VAL A 60 -1.24 12.59 -1.09
N ALA A 61 -2.12 13.30 -1.79
CA ALA A 61 -3.32 12.69 -2.38
C ALA A 61 -2.97 11.58 -3.38
N ARG A 62 -1.97 11.78 -4.25
CA ARG A 62 -1.48 10.75 -5.16
C ARG A 62 -0.95 9.52 -4.40
N LEU A 63 -0.16 9.72 -3.35
CA LEU A 63 0.38 8.63 -2.54
C LEU A 63 -0.73 7.75 -1.97
N LEU A 64 -1.75 8.39 -1.38
CA LEU A 64 -2.92 7.70 -0.81
C LEU A 64 -3.77 7.00 -1.88
N LEU A 65 -4.07 7.66 -2.99
CA LEU A 65 -4.90 7.08 -4.07
C LEU A 65 -4.22 5.88 -4.73
N VAL A 66 -2.91 5.97 -4.96
CA VAL A 66 -2.14 4.89 -5.59
C VAL A 66 -2.06 3.65 -4.68
N ALA A 67 -2.12 3.80 -3.36
CA ALA A 67 -2.13 2.66 -2.44
C ALA A 67 -3.38 1.76 -2.58
N PHE A 68 -4.51 2.29 -3.08
CA PHE A 68 -5.71 1.49 -3.35
C PHE A 68 -5.64 0.70 -4.67
N VAL A 69 -4.66 1.00 -5.53
CA VAL A 69 -4.53 0.35 -6.84
C VAL A 69 -3.65 -0.88 -6.68
N PRO A 70 -4.07 -2.07 -7.15
CA PRO A 70 -3.18 -3.22 -7.21
C PRO A 70 -1.90 -2.89 -7.98
N PHE A 71 -0.76 -3.24 -7.39
CA PHE A 71 0.60 -2.84 -7.82
C PHE A 71 0.97 -1.36 -7.64
N GLY A 72 0.07 -0.50 -7.18
CA GLY A 72 0.33 0.92 -6.98
C GLY A 72 1.45 1.20 -5.98
N GLY A 73 1.56 0.41 -4.92
CA GLY A 73 2.67 0.49 -3.97
C GLY A 73 4.06 0.35 -4.62
N PHE A 74 4.18 -0.47 -5.69
CA PHE A 74 5.42 -0.61 -6.46
C PHE A 74 5.66 0.58 -7.39
N ALA A 75 4.60 1.11 -8.03
CA ALA A 75 4.69 2.29 -8.88
C ALA A 75 5.05 3.57 -8.10
N ASN A 76 4.70 3.65 -6.81
CA ASN A 76 5.05 4.77 -5.94
C ASN A 76 6.52 4.79 -5.51
N LEU A 77 7.22 3.65 -5.55
CA LEU A 77 8.57 3.52 -5.02
C LEU A 77 9.60 4.45 -5.70
N PRO A 78 9.72 4.51 -7.05
CA PRO A 78 10.66 5.42 -7.71
C PRO A 78 10.28 6.89 -7.50
N PHE A 79 8.98 7.20 -7.35
CA PHE A 79 8.54 8.57 -7.09
C PHE A 79 8.97 9.05 -5.71
N ILE A 80 8.76 8.23 -4.67
CA ILE A 80 9.17 8.55 -3.29
C ILE A 80 10.69 8.69 -3.21
N GLN A 81 11.46 7.79 -3.83
CA GLN A 81 12.93 7.85 -3.81
C GLN A 81 13.47 9.12 -4.47
N ARG A 82 12.92 9.52 -5.62
CA ARG A 82 13.31 10.77 -6.31
C ARG A 82 12.99 12.00 -5.48
N LYS A 83 11.82 12.01 -4.82
CA LYS A 83 11.40 13.12 -3.96
C LYS A 83 12.27 13.21 -2.71
N ALA A 84 12.55 12.08 -2.06
CA ALA A 84 13.41 12.00 -0.89
C ALA A 84 14.84 12.48 -1.20
N ALA A 85 15.41 12.09 -2.34
CA ALA A 85 16.73 12.55 -2.78
C ALA A 85 16.80 14.06 -3.10
N CYS A 86 15.66 14.70 -3.40
CA CYS A 86 15.57 16.14 -3.66
C CYS A 86 15.34 16.96 -2.39
N LEU A 87 14.87 16.32 -1.31
CA LEU A 87 14.54 16.96 -0.03
C LEU A 87 15.61 16.70 1.06
N ALA A 88 16.60 15.85 0.78
CA ALA A 88 17.77 15.59 1.61
C ALA A 88 18.93 16.53 1.22
#